data_AF-A0A495VBP6-F1
#
_entry.id   AF-A0A495VBP6-F1
#
_cell.length_a   1.000
_cell.length_b   1.000
_cell.length_c   1.000
_cell.angle_alpha   90.00
_cell.angle_beta   90.00
_cell.angle_gamma   90.00
#
_symmetry.space_group_name_H-M   'P 1'
#
loop_
_entity.id
_entity.type
_entity.pdbx_description
1 polymer ?
#
loop_
_entity_poly.entity_id
_entity_poly.type
_entity_poly.pdbx_seq_one_letter_code
_entity_poly.pdbx_strand_id
1 'polypeptide(L)'
;MQQQTPLRREDVLDLVRRRFPVGAFTTHDIARGLGVSEMRARGAVAWLVAASILRPAGKVARRDRCGLPYQAALYLWSGKTEIRRCPQDREARRHALERPSVSAFDWLARRW
;
A
#
# COMPACT_ATOMS: atom_id res chain seq x y z
N MET A 1 25.36 12.04 -15.18
CA MET A 1 24.59 12.16 -13.92
C MET A 1 23.11 12.04 -14.27
N GLN A 2 22.45 10.91 -13.97
CA GLN A 2 21.02 10.78 -14.22
C GLN A 2 20.26 11.66 -13.24
N GLN A 3 19.55 12.67 -13.75
CA GLN A 3 18.61 13.47 -12.97
C GLN A 3 17.55 12.52 -12.40
N GLN A 4 17.66 12.16 -11.12
CA GLN A 4 16.71 11.25 -10.50
C GLN A 4 15.43 12.02 -10.18
N THR A 5 14.44 11.87 -11.05
CA THR A 5 13.10 12.41 -10.85
C THR A 5 12.53 11.88 -9.52
N PRO A 6 11.97 12.76 -8.66
CA PRO A 6 11.36 12.35 -7.41
C PRO A 6 10.14 11.47 -7.70
N LEU A 7 10.05 10.32 -7.02
CA LEU A 7 8.89 9.42 -7.11
C LEU A 7 7.67 10.13 -6.54
N ARG A 8 6.65 10.36 -7.37
CA ARG A 8 5.42 11.01 -6.93
C ARG A 8 4.45 9.96 -6.40
N ARG A 9 3.58 10.36 -5.47
CA ARG A 9 2.62 9.45 -4.81
C ARG A 9 1.52 9.05 -5.78
N GLU A 10 1.20 9.98 -6.68
CA GLU A 10 0.30 9.87 -7.81
C GLU A 10 0.75 8.74 -8.74
N ASP A 11 2.06 8.62 -9.03
CA ASP A 11 2.60 7.55 -9.87
C ASP A 11 2.33 6.16 -9.25
N VAL A 12 2.47 6.05 -7.92
CA VAL A 12 2.18 4.83 -7.19
C VAL A 12 0.68 4.53 -7.20
N LEU A 13 -0.16 5.53 -6.97
CA LEU A 13 -1.61 5.38 -7.00
C LEU A 13 -2.12 4.95 -8.38
N ASP A 14 -1.60 5.57 -9.45
CA ASP A 14 -1.98 5.23 -10.82
C ASP A 14 -1.55 3.81 -11.18
N LEU A 15 -0.36 3.38 -10.77
CA LEU A 15 0.05 1.99 -10.93
C LEU A 15 -0.90 1.04 -10.19
N VAL A 16 -1.25 1.35 -8.94
CA VAL A 16 -2.16 0.53 -8.13
C VAL A 16 -3.53 0.40 -8.81
N ARG A 17 -4.08 1.50 -9.30
CA ARG A 17 -5.37 1.49 -10.03
C ARG A 17 -5.32 0.63 -11.29
N ARG A 18 -4.23 0.71 -12.04
CA ARG A 18 -4.10 0.02 -13.34
C ARG A 18 -3.79 -1.47 -13.19
N ARG A 19 -2.95 -1.85 -12.23
CA ARG A 19 -2.44 -3.23 -12.11
C ARG A 19 -3.03 -4.02 -10.96
N PHE A 20 -3.53 -3.36 -9.91
CA PHE A 20 -4.00 -4.02 -8.70
C PHE A 20 -5.40 -3.54 -8.27
N PRO A 21 -6.40 -3.52 -9.18
CA PRO A 21 -7.74 -3.04 -8.85
C PRO A 21 -8.48 -3.95 -7.85
N VAL A 22 -8.20 -5.26 -7.85
CA VAL A 22 -8.90 -6.26 -7.03
C VAL A 22 -7.93 -7.24 -6.33
N GLY A 23 -6.62 -7.03 -6.49
CA GLY A 23 -5.58 -7.95 -6.01
C GLY A 23 -4.72 -7.35 -4.90
N ALA A 24 -4.29 -8.19 -3.96
CA ALA A 24 -3.28 -7.81 -2.98
C ALA A 24 -1.90 -7.73 -3.64
N PHE A 25 -1.07 -6.78 -3.22
CA PHE A 25 0.26 -6.57 -3.78
C PHE A 25 1.26 -6.20 -2.68
N THR A 26 2.54 -6.36 -2.99
CA THR A 26 3.63 -6.00 -2.07
C THR A 26 4.33 -4.71 -2.52
N THR A 27 5.07 -4.09 -1.62
CA THR A 27 5.95 -2.95 -1.96
C THR A 27 6.95 -3.31 -3.06
N HIS A 28 7.39 -4.57 -3.12
CA HIS A 28 8.27 -5.07 -4.16
C HIS A 28 7.61 -5.03 -5.54
N ASP A 29 6.33 -5.39 -5.65
CA ASP A 29 5.60 -5.39 -6.92
C ASP A 29 5.40 -3.96 -7.44
N ILE A 30 5.18 -3.00 -6.54
CA ILE A 30 5.16 -1.56 -6.85
C ILE A 30 6.52 -1.08 -7.35
N ALA A 31 7.58 -1.41 -6.61
CA ALA A 31 8.94 -1.02 -6.96
C ALA A 31 9.33 -1.53 -8.36
N ARG A 32 9.00 -2.79 -8.64
CA ARG A 32 9.19 -3.41 -9.96
C ARG A 32 8.34 -2.75 -11.05
N GLY A 33 7.09 -2.42 -10.73
CA GLY A 33 6.16 -1.76 -11.67
C GLY A 33 6.60 -0.36 -12.07
N LEU A 34 7.28 0.37 -11.18
CA LEU A 34 7.77 1.74 -11.42
C LEU A 34 9.26 1.80 -11.78
N GLY A 35 9.97 0.68 -11.77
CA GLY A 35 11.42 0.65 -12.03
C GLY A 35 12.25 1.39 -10.98
N VAL A 36 11.77 1.44 -9.72
CA VAL A 36 12.44 2.14 -8.61
C VAL A 36 12.94 1.18 -7.54
N SER A 37 13.77 1.67 -6.61
CA SER A 37 14.17 0.87 -5.46
C SER A 37 13.01 0.65 -4.49
N GLU A 38 12.98 -0.52 -3.84
CA GLU A 38 11.93 -0.87 -2.88
C GLU A 38 11.88 0.11 -1.69
N MET A 39 13.03 0.67 -1.30
CA MET A 39 13.11 1.68 -0.25
C MET A 39 12.36 2.97 -0.62
N ARG A 40 12.46 3.42 -1.89
CA ARG A 40 11.69 4.57 -2.38
C ARG A 40 10.19 4.27 -2.42
N ALA A 41 9.82 3.09 -2.92
CA ALA A 41 8.44 2.64 -2.95
C ALA A 41 7.84 2.54 -1.54
N ARG A 42 8.62 2.10 -0.54
CA ARG A 42 8.17 1.97 0.86
C ARG A 42 7.70 3.30 1.45
N GLY A 43 8.40 4.41 1.17
CA GLY A 43 7.99 5.74 1.62
C GLY A 43 6.64 6.18 1.05
N ALA A 44 6.44 5.97 -0.26
CA ALA A 44 5.18 6.29 -0.92
C ALA A 44 4.04 5.39 -0.41
N VAL A 45 4.27 4.09 -0.29
CA VAL A 45 3.30 3.12 0.24
C VAL A 45 2.91 3.46 1.68
N ALA A 46 3.88 3.76 2.55
CA ALA A 46 3.60 4.15 3.94
C ALA A 46 2.70 5.39 4.02
N TRP A 47 2.94 6.37 3.15
CA TRP A 47 2.09 7.55 3.06
C TRP A 47 0.67 7.20 2.60
N LEU A 48 0.53 6.37 1.56
CA LEU A 48 -0.78 5.97 1.04
C LEU A 48 -1.57 5.13 2.05
N VAL A 49 -0.89 4.32 2.86
CA VAL A 49 -1.49 3.61 4.00
C VAL A 49 -1.98 4.63 5.04
N ALA A 50 -1.16 5.61 5.40
CA ALA A 50 -1.54 6.65 6.36
C ALA A 50 -2.71 7.52 5.86
N ALA A 51 -2.81 7.72 4.54
CA ALA A 51 -3.95 8.37 3.89
C ALA A 51 -5.18 7.45 3.70
N SER A 52 -5.15 6.20 4.20
CA SER A 52 -6.21 5.20 4.06
C SER A 52 -6.55 4.83 2.59
N ILE A 53 -5.65 5.12 1.66
CA ILE A 53 -5.75 4.74 0.25
C ILE A 53 -5.36 3.28 0.07
N LEU A 54 -4.33 2.83 0.80
CA LEU A 54 -3.95 1.43 0.90
C LEU A 54 -4.29 0.90 2.28
N ARG A 55 -4.66 -0.38 2.34
CA ARG A 55 -4.94 -1.08 3.60
C ARG A 55 -4.03 -2.29 3.73
N PRO A 56 -3.45 -2.55 4.92
CA PRO A 56 -2.75 -3.81 5.17
C PRO A 56 -3.70 -4.99 4.99
N ALA A 57 -3.26 -6.01 4.25
CA ALA A 57 -4.06 -7.20 3.92
C ALA A 57 -3.45 -8.50 4.47
N GLY A 58 -2.28 -8.41 5.11
CA GLY A 58 -1.58 -9.55 5.70
C GLY A 58 -0.10 -9.55 5.34
N LYS A 59 0.49 -10.73 5.37
CA LYS A 59 1.90 -10.95 5.02
C LYS A 59 2.01 -12.19 4.13
N VAL A 60 3.00 -12.18 3.25
CA VAL A 60 3.34 -13.32 2.38
C VAL A 60 4.82 -13.67 2.57
N ALA A 61 5.13 -14.96 2.64
CA ALA A 61 6.51 -15.42 2.65
C ALA A 61 7.13 -15.22 1.27
N ARG A 62 8.29 -14.57 1.23
CA ARG A 62 9.11 -14.40 0.03
C ARG A 62 10.53 -14.83 0.33
N ARG A 63 11.34 -15.00 -0.71
CA ARG A 63 12.79 -15.18 -0.61
C ARG A 63 13.48 -13.95 -1.13
N ASP A 64 14.49 -13.48 -0.41
CA ASP A 64 15.33 -12.39 -0.87
C ASP A 64 16.27 -12.86 -2.00
N ARG A 65 17.17 -11.97 -2.45
CA ARG A 65 18.15 -12.31 -3.49
C ARG A 65 19.16 -13.37 -3.07
N CYS A 66 19.34 -13.57 -1.76
CA CYS A 66 20.23 -14.57 -1.16
C CYS A 66 19.50 -15.88 -0.84
N GLY A 67 18.20 -15.98 -1.16
CA GLY A 67 17.37 -17.16 -0.88
C GLY A 67 16.83 -17.23 0.55
N LEU A 68 17.10 -16.23 1.39
CA LEU A 68 16.63 -16.21 2.77
C LEU A 68 15.13 -15.88 2.83
N PRO A 69 14.35 -16.62 3.65
CA PRO A 69 12.94 -16.34 3.80
C PRO A 69 12.72 -15.02 4.54
N TYR A 70 11.80 -14.20 4.04
CA TYR A 70 11.32 -13.01 4.73
C TYR A 70 9.82 -12.83 4.54
N GLN A 71 9.18 -12.09 5.45
CA GLN A 71 7.77 -11.77 5.33
C GLN A 71 7.58 -10.41 4.65
N ALA A 72 6.96 -10.39 3.48
CA ALA A 72 6.56 -9.17 2.79
C ALA A 72 5.14 -8.78 3.19
N ALA A 73 4.91 -7.50 3.49
CA ALA A 73 3.58 -6.99 3.76
C ALA A 73 2.74 -6.95 2.48
N LEU A 74 1.49 -7.40 2.59
CA LEU A 74 0.48 -7.28 1.55
C LEU A 74 -0.38 -6.06 1.79
N TYR A 75 -0.72 -5.38 0.70
CA TYR A 75 -1.60 -4.22 0.68
C TYR A 75 -2.73 -4.45 -0.30
N LEU A 76 -3.90 -3.92 0.03
CA LEU A 76 -5.05 -3.81 -0.84
C LEU A 76 -5.36 -2.34 -1.11
N TRP A 77 -5.82 -2.05 -2.32
CA TRP A 77 -6.36 -0.74 -2.63
C TRP A 77 -7.76 -0.58 -2.02
N SER A 78 -8.01 0.53 -1.34
CA SER A 78 -9.31 0.79 -0.70
C SER A 78 -10.37 1.34 -1.66
N GLY A 79 -10.03 1.54 -2.94
CA GLY A 79 -10.87 2.23 -3.93
C GLY A 79 -10.80 3.75 -3.85
N LYS A 80 -10.13 4.32 -2.84
CA LYS A 80 -9.98 5.78 -2.71
C LYS A 80 -8.91 6.30 -3.66
N THR A 81 -9.20 7.43 -4.30
CA THR A 81 -8.28 8.15 -5.19
C THR A 81 -7.94 9.55 -4.70
N GLU A 82 -8.68 10.07 -3.72
CA GLU A 82 -8.40 11.37 -3.13
C GLU A 82 -7.19 11.32 -2.21
N ILE A 83 -6.09 11.91 -2.69
CA ILE A 83 -4.88 12.18 -1.90
C ILE A 83 -5.19 13.35 -0.96
N ARG A 84 -5.89 13.09 0.15
CA ARG A 84 -6.04 14.08 1.23
C ARG A 84 -4.72 14.15 2.00
N ARG A 85 -4.36 15.34 2.51
CA ARG A 85 -3.19 15.47 3.40
C ARG A 85 -3.37 14.49 4.56
N CYS A 86 -2.39 13.60 4.73
CA CYS A 86 -2.34 12.73 5.90
C CYS A 86 -2.46 13.60 7.16
N PRO A 87 -3.31 13.25 8.14
CA PRO A 87 -3.33 13.95 9.42
C PRO A 87 -1.90 14.00 9.97
N GLN A 88 -1.39 15.21 10.21
CA GLN A 88 -0.04 15.41 10.77
C GLN A 88 0.06 14.76 12.15
N ASP A 89 -1.06 14.72 12.86
CA ASP A 89 -1.20 14.11 14.17
C ASP A 89 -0.96 12.58 14.13
N ARG A 90 -0.08 12.11 15.01
CA ARG A 90 0.29 10.71 15.17
C ARG A 90 -0.83 9.90 15.81
N GLU A 91 -1.61 10.49 16.71
CA GLU A 91 -2.73 9.82 17.38
C GLU A 91 -3.92 9.66 16.43
N ALA A 92 -4.21 10.68 15.62
CA ALA A 92 -5.23 10.60 14.58
C ALA A 92 -4.93 9.49 13.55
N ARG A 93 -3.65 9.28 13.22
CA ARG A 93 -3.20 8.16 12.36
C ARG A 93 -3.44 6.80 13.00
N ARG A 94 -3.17 6.66 14.30
CA ARG A 94 -3.41 5.42 15.04
C ARG A 94 -4.91 5.08 15.07
N HIS A 95 -5.74 6.05 15.42
CA HIS A 95 -7.20 5.88 15.42
C HIS A 95 -7.79 5.61 14.03
N ALA A 96 -7.24 6.18 12.96
CA ALA A 96 -7.69 5.90 11.60
C ALA A 96 -7.35 4.47 11.13
N LEU A 97 -6.22 3.92 11.60
CA LEU A 97 -5.84 2.51 11.36
C LEU A 97 -6.62 1.54 12.25
N GLU A 98 -6.97 1.95 13.47
CA GLU A 98 -7.75 1.16 14.43
C GLU A 98 -9.26 1.18 14.15
N ARG A 99 -9.77 2.15 13.39
CA ARG A 99 -11.15 2.11 12.88
C ARG A 99 -11.27 0.98 11.85
N PRO A 100 -11.97 -0.13 12.16
CA PRO A 100 -12.26 -1.12 11.15
C PRO A 100 -13.20 -0.46 10.16
N SER A 101 -12.67 -0.03 9.02
CA SER A 101 -13.48 0.37 7.88
C SER A 101 -14.15 -0.90 7.38
N VAL A 102 -15.33 -1.22 7.93
CA VAL A 102 -16.23 -2.32 7.56
C VAL A 102 -15.45 -3.59 7.21
N SER A 103 -15.20 -4.40 8.24
CA SER A 103 -14.52 -5.69 8.12
C SER A 103 -15.02 -6.45 6.88
N ALA A 104 -14.12 -7.12 6.15
CA ALA A 104 -14.53 -8.07 5.10
C ALA A 104 -15.57 -9.10 5.61
N PHE A 105 -15.66 -9.27 6.94
CA PHE A 105 -16.69 -10.01 7.65
C PHE A 105 -18.10 -9.41 7.52
N ASP A 106 -18.25 -8.07 7.55
CA ASP A 106 -19.54 -7.37 7.35
C ASP A 106 -20.07 -7.54 5.91
N TRP A 107 -19.16 -7.67 4.94
CA TRP A 107 -19.54 -7.97 3.55
C TRP A 107 -19.99 -9.44 3.40
N LEU A 108 -19.36 -10.36 4.12
CA LEU A 108 -19.75 -11.78 4.13
C LEU A 108 -21.06 -12.04 4.91
N ALA A 109 -21.34 -11.24 5.96
CA ALA A 109 -22.54 -11.40 6.79
C ALA A 109 -23.85 -10.96 6.10
N ARG A 110 -23.78 -10.21 4.99
CA ARG A 110 -24.96 -9.75 4.23
C ARG A 110 -25.43 -10.72 3.14
N ARG A 111 -24.87 -11.94 3.09
CA ARG A 111 -25.16 -12.93 2.03
C ARG A 111 -26.01 -14.12 2.50
N TRP A 112 -26.76 -13.96 3.58
CA TRP A 112 -27.75 -14.94 4.03
C TRP A 112 -29.07 -14.23 4.33
#